data_AF-A0A945AQT3-F1
#
_entry.id   AF-A0A945AQT3-F1
#
_cell.length_a   1.000
_cell.length_b   1.000
_cell.length_c   1.000
_cell.angle_alpha   90.00
_cell.angle_beta   90.00
_cell.angle_gamma   90.00
#
_symmetry.space_group_name_H-M   'P 1'
#
loop_
_entity.id
_entity.type
_entity.pdbx_description
1 polymer ?
#
loop_
_entity_poly.entity_id
_entity_poly.type
_entity_poly.pdbx_seq_one_letter_code
_entity_poly.pdbx_strand_id
1 'polypeptide(L)'
;SHGAECGHIIVDSSPTARICPCGQPGHLEAYASATALNARASERLKDGAVGSLADAVTLGESITPILIGSHAEQGDAIAMDLLMETADWLAVGIVTLMHTIDPSAIILGGAMTFGREDNPVGRAFLDRIDTCVRRHTFPTLAEKTAIRFATLGGNAGSIGAAGLGRLAWKQHNTPMHA
;
A
#
# COMPACT_ATOMS: atom_id res chain seq x y z
N SER A 1 19.30 12.19 -3.37
CA SER A 1 18.13 12.45 -4.23
C SER A 1 16.91 12.06 -3.42
N HIS A 2 15.90 12.94 -3.31
CA HIS A 2 14.62 12.64 -2.62
C HIS A 2 13.48 12.44 -3.65
N GLY A 3 13.82 12.08 -4.88
CA GLY A 3 12.82 11.76 -5.91
C GLY A 3 12.13 10.43 -5.62
N ALA A 4 10.85 10.34 -5.98
CA ALA A 4 9.99 9.15 -5.82
C ALA A 4 9.60 8.77 -4.38
N GLU A 5 9.73 9.68 -3.41
CA GLU A 5 9.14 9.54 -2.06
C GLU A 5 7.62 9.70 -2.08
N CYS A 6 6.93 8.77 -2.76
CA CYS A 6 5.51 8.86 -3.05
C CYS A 6 4.62 8.77 -1.80
N GLY A 7 5.17 8.31 -0.67
CA GLY A 7 4.49 8.34 0.62
C GLY A 7 4.24 9.75 1.13
N HIS A 8 4.98 10.76 0.66
CA HIS A 8 4.88 12.16 1.07
C HIS A 8 4.07 13.04 0.10
N ILE A 9 3.39 12.46 -0.89
CA ILE A 9 2.42 13.24 -1.68
C ILE A 9 1.21 13.58 -0.80
N ILE A 10 0.68 14.79 -0.95
CA ILE A 10 -0.50 15.23 -0.20
C ILE A 10 -1.75 14.62 -0.85
N VAL A 11 -2.49 13.82 -0.08
CA VAL A 11 -3.77 13.19 -0.48
C VAL A 11 -4.97 13.73 0.29
N ASP A 12 -4.73 14.43 1.41
CA ASP A 12 -5.75 15.16 2.13
C ASP A 12 -5.23 16.54 2.54
N SER A 13 -5.80 17.60 1.97
CA SER A 13 -5.45 18.98 2.28
C SER A 13 -6.39 19.61 3.31
N SER A 14 -7.24 18.83 3.96
CA SER A 14 -8.19 19.34 4.95
C SER A 14 -7.45 19.86 6.20
N PRO A 15 -8.03 20.83 6.93
CA PRO A 15 -7.47 21.30 8.21
C PRO A 15 -7.37 20.20 9.28
N THR A 16 -8.08 19.09 9.09
CA THR A 16 -8.15 17.94 10.00
C THR A 16 -7.36 16.74 9.49
N ALA A 17 -6.52 16.91 8.47
CA ALA A 17 -5.75 15.83 7.88
C ALA A 17 -4.82 15.15 8.90
N ARG A 18 -4.66 13.84 8.78
CA ARG A 18 -3.75 13.03 9.60
C ARG A 18 -2.30 13.50 9.45
N ILE A 19 -1.56 13.41 10.54
CA ILE A 19 -0.15 13.76 10.59
C ILE A 19 0.70 12.54 10.19
N CYS A 20 1.55 12.73 9.20
CA CYS A 20 2.56 11.77 8.78
C CYS A 20 3.63 11.61 9.88
N PRO A 21 4.29 10.44 9.99
CA PRO A 21 5.46 10.29 10.87
C PRO A 21 6.57 11.32 10.64
N CYS A 22 6.66 11.91 9.44
CA CYS A 22 7.58 13.01 9.16
C CYS A 22 7.15 14.37 9.77
N GLY A 23 6.00 14.44 10.43
CA GLY A 23 5.47 15.63 11.11
C GLY A 23 4.59 16.56 10.27
N GLN A 24 4.38 16.26 8.98
CA GLN A 24 3.54 17.07 8.08
C GLN A 24 2.14 16.45 7.90
N PRO A 25 1.09 17.26 7.73
CA PRO A 25 -0.27 16.77 7.53
C PRO A 25 -0.49 16.26 6.11
N GLY A 26 -1.45 15.34 5.94
CA GLY A 26 -2.06 15.07 4.64
C GLY A 26 -1.29 14.14 3.71
N HIS A 27 -0.10 13.68 4.09
CA HIS A 27 0.67 12.75 3.27
C HIS A 27 0.00 11.39 3.15
N LEU A 28 0.15 10.74 2.00
CA LEU A 28 -0.35 9.38 1.74
C LEU A 28 0.04 8.38 2.84
N GLU A 29 1.27 8.45 3.33
CA GLU A 29 1.77 7.55 4.38
C GLU A 29 0.98 7.66 5.69
N ALA A 30 0.41 8.82 5.99
CA ALA A 30 -0.43 9.04 7.18
C ALA A 30 -1.75 8.26 7.13
N TYR A 31 -2.08 7.69 5.97
CA TYR A 31 -3.32 6.93 5.74
C TYR A 31 -3.03 5.49 5.30
N ALA A 32 -2.16 5.30 4.32
CA ALA A 32 -1.99 4.01 3.65
C ALA A 32 -0.85 3.14 4.21
N SER A 33 -0.11 3.60 5.21
CA SER A 33 1.01 2.84 5.81
C SER A 33 0.57 1.82 6.86
N ALA A 34 1.44 0.87 7.19
CA ALA A 34 1.22 -0.09 8.27
C ALA A 34 1.03 0.60 9.62
N THR A 35 1.83 1.63 9.89
CA THR A 35 1.72 2.43 11.11
C THR A 35 0.40 3.17 11.16
N ALA A 36 -0.03 3.77 10.05
CA ALA A 36 -1.32 4.45 9.95
C ALA A 36 -2.51 3.50 10.09
N LEU A 37 -2.42 2.28 9.54
CA LEU A 37 -3.42 1.24 9.71
C LEU A 37 -3.55 0.83 11.19
N ASN A 38 -2.42 0.60 11.87
CA ASN A 38 -2.42 0.27 13.30
C ASN A 38 -3.01 1.40 14.16
N ALA A 39 -2.65 2.66 13.85
CA ALA A 39 -3.19 3.83 14.54
C ALA A 39 -4.71 3.93 14.38
N ARG A 40 -5.21 3.81 13.14
CA ARG A 40 -6.65 3.82 12.83
C ARG A 40 -7.40 2.67 13.50
N ALA A 41 -6.81 1.49 13.55
CA ALA A 41 -7.39 0.37 14.28
C ALA A 41 -7.50 0.68 15.78
N SER A 42 -6.42 1.19 16.38
CA SER A 42 -6.44 1.58 17.80
C SER A 42 -7.48 2.65 18.12
N GLU A 43 -7.64 3.64 17.25
CA GLU A 43 -8.66 4.69 17.37
C GLU A 43 -10.07 4.08 17.34
N ARG A 44 -10.40 3.27 16.31
CA ARG A 44 -11.72 2.63 16.21
C ARG A 44 -12.05 1.77 17.43
N LEU A 45 -11.08 1.01 17.95
CA LEU A 45 -11.27 0.19 19.15
C LEU A 45 -11.49 1.03 20.41
N LYS A 46 -10.78 2.16 20.57
CA LYS A 46 -11.01 3.10 21.68
C LYS A 46 -12.38 3.77 21.60
N ASP A 47 -12.88 3.99 20.39
CA ASP A 47 -14.20 4.56 20.14
C ASP A 47 -15.34 3.54 20.33
N GLY A 48 -15.03 2.33 20.80
CA GLY A 48 -16.00 1.31 21.17
C GLY A 48 -16.39 0.35 20.04
N ALA A 49 -15.57 0.27 18.98
CA ALA A 49 -15.75 -0.77 17.98
C ALA A 49 -15.68 -2.18 18.61
N VAL A 50 -16.58 -3.06 18.18
CA VAL A 50 -16.70 -4.43 18.67
C VAL A 50 -16.40 -5.42 17.53
N GLY A 51 -16.04 -6.65 17.89
CA GLY A 51 -15.72 -7.72 16.94
C GLY A 51 -14.57 -8.57 17.42
N SER A 52 -14.26 -9.62 16.68
CA SER A 52 -13.17 -10.54 16.99
C SER A 52 -11.79 -9.85 17.08
N LEU A 53 -11.56 -8.79 16.30
CA LEU A 53 -10.35 -7.97 16.41
C LEU A 53 -10.29 -7.24 17.76
N ALA A 54 -11.43 -6.71 18.23
CA ALA A 54 -11.52 -6.04 19.52
C ALA A 54 -11.29 -7.02 20.68
N ASP A 55 -11.84 -8.22 20.56
CA ASP A 55 -11.68 -9.30 21.53
C ASP A 55 -10.21 -9.73 21.64
N ALA A 56 -9.53 -9.94 20.50
CA ALA A 56 -8.11 -10.31 20.47
C ALA A 56 -7.21 -9.26 21.13
N VAL A 57 -7.44 -7.97 20.83
CA VAL A 57 -6.69 -6.87 21.45
C VAL A 57 -6.97 -6.78 22.94
N THR A 58 -8.22 -7.00 23.39
CA THR A 58 -8.58 -7.05 24.81
C THR A 58 -7.88 -8.20 25.54
N LEU A 59 -7.64 -9.32 24.85
CA LEU A 59 -6.88 -10.47 25.36
C LEU A 59 -5.36 -10.25 25.35
N GLY A 60 -4.88 -9.09 24.91
CA GLY A 60 -3.48 -8.67 24.95
C GLY A 60 -2.72 -8.85 23.64
N GLU A 61 -3.39 -9.16 22.54
CA GLU A 61 -2.73 -9.21 21.24
C GLU A 61 -2.34 -7.82 20.73
N SER A 62 -1.17 -7.74 20.08
CA SER A 62 -0.68 -6.48 19.53
C SER A 62 -1.34 -6.16 18.19
N ILE A 63 -1.87 -4.94 18.06
CA ILE A 63 -2.42 -4.43 16.81
C ILE A 63 -1.32 -4.38 15.75
N THR A 64 -1.45 -5.22 14.72
CA THR A 64 -0.55 -5.28 13.57
C THR A 64 -1.36 -5.47 12.28
N PRO A 65 -0.80 -5.16 11.10
CA PRO A 65 -1.49 -5.42 9.83
C PRO A 65 -1.77 -6.92 9.63
N ILE A 66 -0.95 -7.79 10.19
CA ILE A 66 -1.13 -9.24 10.14
C ILE A 66 -2.35 -9.64 10.97
N LEU A 67 -2.46 -9.14 12.21
CA LEU A 67 -3.62 -9.38 13.07
C LEU A 67 -4.91 -8.88 12.39
N ILE A 68 -4.90 -7.63 11.92
CA ILE A 68 -6.04 -7.02 11.23
C ILE A 68 -6.43 -7.85 10.00
N GLY A 69 -5.46 -8.22 9.16
CA GLY A 69 -5.71 -9.10 8.01
C GLY A 69 -6.36 -10.43 8.40
N SER A 70 -5.82 -11.09 9.43
CA SER A 70 -6.34 -12.38 9.89
C SER A 70 -7.77 -12.31 10.42
N HIS A 71 -8.15 -11.22 11.08
CA HIS A 71 -9.53 -11.01 11.54
C HIS A 71 -10.46 -10.61 10.40
N ALA A 72 -9.98 -9.85 9.41
CA ALA A 72 -10.75 -9.60 8.19
C ALA A 72 -11.07 -10.91 7.45
N GLU A 73 -10.12 -11.86 7.40
CA GLU A 73 -10.34 -13.21 6.83
C GLU A 73 -11.40 -14.01 7.61
N GLN A 74 -11.51 -13.77 8.91
CA GLN A 74 -12.53 -14.39 9.78
C GLN A 74 -13.89 -13.68 9.72
N GLY A 75 -14.04 -12.65 8.89
CA GLY A 75 -15.29 -11.92 8.70
C GLY A 75 -15.50 -10.75 9.67
N ASP A 76 -14.45 -10.28 10.34
CA ASP A 76 -14.52 -9.09 11.18
C ASP A 76 -14.76 -7.83 10.34
N ALA A 77 -15.90 -7.18 10.55
CA ALA A 77 -16.33 -6.04 9.75
C ALA A 77 -15.39 -4.82 9.93
N ILE A 78 -14.91 -4.56 11.15
CA ILE A 78 -14.04 -3.43 11.43
C ILE A 78 -12.67 -3.63 10.80
N ALA A 79 -12.14 -4.85 10.90
CA ALA A 79 -10.90 -5.21 10.25
C ALA A 79 -11.01 -5.03 8.73
N MET A 80 -12.07 -5.54 8.11
CA MET A 80 -12.29 -5.41 6.67
C MET A 80 -12.43 -3.95 6.25
N ASP A 81 -13.22 -3.14 6.98
CA ASP A 81 -13.40 -1.72 6.69
C ASP A 81 -12.08 -0.94 6.75
N LEU A 82 -11.22 -1.23 7.74
CA LEU A 82 -9.89 -0.62 7.85
C LEU A 82 -9.02 -0.93 6.62
N LEU A 83 -9.07 -2.16 6.12
CA LEU A 83 -8.35 -2.54 4.90
C LEU A 83 -8.92 -1.84 3.66
N MET A 84 -10.24 -1.78 3.52
CA MET A 84 -10.88 -1.11 2.37
C MET A 84 -10.61 0.40 2.37
N GLU A 85 -10.63 1.04 3.54
CA GLU A 85 -10.26 2.45 3.67
C GLU A 85 -8.78 2.68 3.31
N THR A 86 -7.90 1.74 3.69
CA THR A 86 -6.48 1.78 3.29
C THR A 86 -6.32 1.68 1.77
N ALA A 87 -7.08 0.78 1.12
CA ALA A 87 -7.09 0.63 -0.33
C ALA A 87 -7.56 1.91 -1.04
N ASP A 88 -8.57 2.59 -0.51
CA ASP A 88 -9.07 3.86 -1.06
C ASP A 88 -7.99 4.95 -1.05
N TRP A 89 -7.32 5.15 0.09
CA TRP A 89 -6.24 6.13 0.19
C TRP A 89 -5.06 5.78 -0.70
N LEU A 90 -4.69 4.50 -0.76
CA LEU A 90 -3.63 4.04 -1.65
C LEU A 90 -3.98 4.30 -3.13
N ALA A 91 -5.23 4.09 -3.52
CA ALA A 91 -5.70 4.39 -4.86
C ALA A 91 -5.59 5.88 -5.21
N VAL A 92 -5.91 6.81 -4.30
CA VAL A 92 -5.69 8.25 -4.53
C VAL A 92 -4.23 8.54 -4.89
N GLY A 93 -3.30 7.94 -4.15
CA GLY A 93 -1.88 8.06 -4.44
C GLY A 93 -1.50 7.45 -5.80
N ILE A 94 -2.01 6.26 -6.10
CA ILE A 94 -1.77 5.57 -7.38
C ILE A 94 -2.27 6.41 -8.56
N VAL A 95 -3.48 6.95 -8.50
CA VAL A 95 -4.07 7.82 -9.54
C VAL A 95 -3.18 9.04 -9.78
N THR A 96 -2.67 9.64 -8.71
CA THR A 96 -1.75 10.77 -8.80
C THR A 96 -0.49 10.39 -9.58
N LEU A 97 0.11 9.25 -9.26
CA LEU A 97 1.29 8.75 -9.97
C LEU A 97 0.98 8.39 -11.42
N MET A 98 -0.17 7.76 -11.69
CA MET A 98 -0.59 7.40 -13.05
C MET A 98 -0.69 8.62 -13.95
N HIS A 99 -1.29 9.72 -13.48
CA HIS A 99 -1.36 10.96 -14.26
C HIS A 99 -0.03 11.72 -14.33
N THR A 100 0.92 11.44 -13.43
CA THR A 100 2.22 12.11 -13.41
C THR A 100 3.23 11.46 -14.34
N ILE A 101 3.26 10.12 -14.40
CA ILE A 101 4.34 9.39 -15.08
C ILE A 101 3.87 8.32 -16.08
N ASP A 102 2.56 8.13 -16.29
CA ASP A 102 1.97 7.16 -17.23
C ASP A 102 2.66 5.76 -17.19
N PRO A 103 2.66 5.08 -16.03
CA PRO A 103 3.37 3.83 -15.88
C PRO A 103 2.58 2.69 -16.54
N SER A 104 3.31 1.74 -17.15
CA SER A 104 2.70 0.50 -17.66
C SER A 104 2.24 -0.44 -16.54
N ALA A 105 2.81 -0.31 -15.34
CA ALA A 105 2.43 -1.11 -14.19
C ALA A 105 2.66 -0.39 -12.84
N ILE A 106 1.83 -0.73 -11.86
CA ILE A 106 1.95 -0.38 -10.45
C ILE A 106 2.11 -1.68 -9.67
N ILE A 107 3.25 -1.83 -9.00
CA ILE A 107 3.58 -3.05 -8.25
C ILE A 107 3.52 -2.76 -6.75
N LEU A 108 2.57 -3.40 -6.07
CA LEU A 108 2.32 -3.25 -4.65
C LEU A 108 3.14 -4.26 -3.85
N GLY A 109 4.13 -3.79 -3.10
CA GLY A 109 5.01 -4.61 -2.29
C GLY A 109 4.84 -4.38 -0.78
N GLY A 110 5.60 -5.14 0.01
CA GLY A 110 5.64 -5.02 1.46
C GLY A 110 4.73 -6.01 2.19
N ALA A 111 4.58 -5.81 3.50
CA ALA A 111 3.84 -6.73 4.37
C ALA A 111 2.32 -6.60 4.26
N MET A 112 1.81 -5.47 3.75
CA MET A 112 0.36 -5.19 3.62
C MET A 112 -0.21 -5.73 2.30
N THR A 113 0.16 -6.97 1.95
CA THR A 113 -0.41 -7.66 0.78
C THR A 113 -1.54 -8.60 1.15
N PHE A 114 -1.77 -8.83 2.45
CA PHE A 114 -2.90 -9.59 3.01
C PHE A 114 -3.13 -10.95 2.32
N GLY A 115 -2.04 -11.70 2.11
CA GLY A 115 -2.08 -13.00 1.44
C GLY A 115 -2.10 -12.94 -0.10
N ARG A 116 -1.99 -11.74 -0.69
CA ARG A 116 -1.97 -11.48 -2.15
C ARG A 116 -3.27 -11.94 -2.84
N GLU A 117 -3.25 -12.06 -4.17
CA GLU A 117 -4.42 -12.34 -5.01
C GLU A 117 -5.04 -13.74 -4.78
N ASP A 118 -4.27 -14.64 -4.13
CA ASP A 118 -4.67 -16.00 -3.77
C ASP A 118 -5.49 -16.04 -2.45
N ASN A 119 -5.41 -14.98 -1.63
CA ASN A 119 -6.22 -14.81 -0.43
C ASN A 119 -7.44 -13.93 -0.74
N PRO A 120 -8.67 -14.29 -0.29
CA PRO A 120 -9.86 -13.48 -0.51
C PRO A 120 -9.74 -12.02 -0.04
N VAL A 121 -9.06 -11.76 1.08
CA VAL A 121 -8.85 -10.40 1.61
C VAL A 121 -7.86 -9.63 0.75
N GLY A 122 -6.73 -10.25 0.38
CA GLY A 122 -5.76 -9.64 -0.52
C GLY A 122 -6.34 -9.33 -1.90
N ARG A 123 -7.17 -10.23 -2.44
CA ARG A 123 -7.94 -10.00 -3.67
C ARG A 123 -8.92 -8.84 -3.53
N ALA A 124 -9.75 -8.83 -2.49
CA ALA A 124 -10.69 -7.74 -2.25
C ALA A 124 -9.99 -6.39 -2.08
N PHE A 125 -8.82 -6.37 -1.42
CA PHE A 125 -7.99 -5.18 -1.28
C PHE A 125 -7.51 -4.67 -2.66
N LEU A 126 -7.01 -5.56 -3.51
CA LEU A 126 -6.57 -5.20 -4.87
C LEU A 126 -7.74 -4.75 -5.75
N ASP A 127 -8.88 -5.43 -5.69
CA ASP A 127 -10.10 -5.08 -6.43
C ASP A 127 -10.66 -3.72 -6.00
N ARG A 128 -10.57 -3.39 -4.70
CA ARG A 128 -10.96 -2.09 -4.18
C ARG A 128 -10.07 -0.98 -4.72
N ILE A 129 -8.75 -1.21 -4.78
CA ILE A 129 -7.81 -0.28 -5.41
C ILE A 129 -8.16 -0.07 -6.88
N ASP A 130 -8.32 -1.14 -7.65
CA ASP A 130 -8.64 -1.06 -9.08
C ASP A 130 -9.96 -0.31 -9.32
N THR A 131 -11.00 -0.60 -8.53
CA THR A 131 -12.29 0.09 -8.59
C THR A 131 -12.14 1.60 -8.37
N CYS A 132 -11.38 1.99 -7.33
CA CYS A 132 -11.14 3.39 -7.03
C CYS A 132 -10.30 4.07 -8.13
N VAL A 133 -9.24 3.42 -8.60
CA VAL A 133 -8.40 3.93 -9.70
C VAL A 133 -9.24 4.17 -10.96
N ARG A 134 -10.07 3.20 -11.38
CA ARG A 134 -10.94 3.33 -12.57
C ARG A 134 -11.93 4.48 -12.45
N ARG A 135 -12.42 4.76 -11.25
CA ARG A 135 -13.34 5.89 -11.00
C ARG A 135 -12.66 7.25 -11.20
N HIS A 136 -11.35 7.33 -10.95
CA HIS A 136 -10.60 8.58 -10.90
C HIS A 136 -9.61 8.77 -12.06
N THR A 137 -9.59 7.86 -13.04
CA THR A 137 -8.70 7.92 -14.21
C THR A 137 -9.50 7.86 -15.51
N PHE A 138 -8.96 8.43 -16.59
CA PHE A 138 -9.57 8.29 -17.91
C PHE A 138 -9.42 6.83 -18.40
N PRO A 139 -10.42 6.25 -19.12
CA PRO A 139 -10.46 4.82 -19.44
C PRO A 139 -9.17 4.28 -20.07
N THR A 140 -8.60 5.02 -21.02
CA THR A 140 -7.37 4.63 -21.73
C THR A 140 -6.18 4.39 -20.80
N LEU A 141 -6.06 5.19 -19.72
CA LEU A 141 -4.97 5.06 -18.75
C LEU A 141 -5.24 3.88 -17.82
N ALA A 142 -6.48 3.74 -17.34
CA ALA A 142 -6.91 2.63 -16.48
C ALA A 142 -6.75 1.25 -17.15
N GLU A 143 -6.98 1.16 -18.46
CA GLU A 143 -6.86 -0.08 -19.22
C GLU A 143 -5.40 -0.48 -19.49
N LYS A 144 -4.49 0.49 -19.62
CA LYS A 144 -3.08 0.26 -19.98
C LYS A 144 -2.18 -0.01 -18.78
N THR A 145 -2.55 0.45 -17.60
CA THR A 145 -1.75 0.28 -16.38
C THR A 145 -2.17 -0.96 -15.60
N ALA A 146 -1.27 -1.95 -15.46
CA ALA A 146 -1.53 -3.12 -14.64
C ALA A 146 -1.21 -2.85 -13.16
N ILE A 147 -2.17 -3.07 -12.25
CA ILE A 147 -1.95 -2.99 -10.79
C ILE A 147 -1.86 -4.40 -10.23
N ARG A 148 -0.72 -4.78 -9.63
CA ARG A 148 -0.44 -6.15 -9.17
C ARG A 148 0.33 -6.17 -7.87
N PHE A 149 0.27 -7.28 -7.13
CA PHE A 149 1.20 -7.50 -6.02
C PHE A 149 2.59 -7.91 -6.50
N ALA A 150 3.61 -7.51 -5.73
CA ALA A 150 4.98 -7.97 -5.92
C ALA A 150 5.10 -9.47 -5.61
N THR A 151 5.83 -10.20 -6.46
CA THR A 151 6.01 -11.66 -6.32
C THR A 151 7.30 -12.05 -5.60
N LEU A 152 8.32 -11.18 -5.61
CA LEU A 152 9.65 -11.47 -5.08
C LEU A 152 9.74 -11.44 -3.54
N GLY A 153 8.71 -10.94 -2.86
CA GLY A 153 8.66 -10.86 -1.39
C GLY A 153 9.88 -10.12 -0.81
N GLY A 154 10.41 -10.62 0.31
CA GLY A 154 11.58 -10.05 0.99
C GLY A 154 12.88 -10.06 0.17
N ASN A 155 12.93 -10.81 -0.93
CA ASN A 155 14.11 -10.88 -1.79
C ASN A 155 14.19 -9.74 -2.81
N ALA A 156 13.15 -8.91 -2.94
CA ALA A 156 13.11 -7.84 -3.95
C ALA A 156 14.32 -6.89 -3.83
N GLY A 157 14.72 -6.53 -2.60
CA GLY A 157 15.85 -5.65 -2.35
C GLY A 157 17.20 -6.25 -2.75
N SER A 158 17.46 -7.50 -2.37
CA SER A 158 18.72 -8.19 -2.68
C SER A 158 18.84 -8.51 -4.18
N ILE A 159 17.76 -8.93 -4.82
CA ILE A 159 17.70 -9.16 -6.28
C ILE A 159 17.93 -7.84 -7.03
N GLY A 160 17.31 -6.74 -6.58
CA GLY A 160 17.52 -5.41 -7.15
C GLY A 160 18.98 -4.96 -7.06
N ALA A 161 19.60 -5.11 -5.89
CA ALA A 161 21.02 -4.79 -5.68
C ALA A 161 21.95 -5.62 -6.58
N ALA A 162 21.70 -6.93 -6.71
CA ALA A 162 22.44 -7.79 -7.63
C ALA A 162 22.25 -7.36 -9.10
N GLY A 163 21.05 -6.94 -9.48
CA GLY A 163 20.75 -6.39 -10.80
C GLY A 163 21.56 -5.13 -11.12
N LEU A 164 21.68 -4.20 -10.16
CA LEU A 164 22.54 -3.02 -10.29
C LEU A 164 24.01 -3.38 -10.45
N GLY A 165 24.52 -4.33 -9.65
CA GLY A 165 25.90 -4.83 -9.80
C GLY A 165 26.18 -5.43 -11.17
N ARG A 166 25.23 -6.21 -11.71
CA ARG A 166 25.32 -6.77 -13.07
C ARG A 166 25.31 -5.69 -14.15
N LEU A 167 24.51 -4.64 -13.99
CA LEU A 167 24.47 -3.50 -14.93
C LEU A 167 25.80 -2.75 -14.94
N ALA A 168 26.35 -2.43 -13.77
CA ALA A 168 27.64 -1.76 -13.64
C ALA A 168 28.77 -2.58 -14.28
N TRP A 169 28.82 -3.89 -14.00
CA TRP A 169 29.82 -4.78 -14.62
C TRP A 169 29.73 -4.77 -16.15
N LYS A 170 28.51 -4.86 -16.71
CA LYS A 170 28.34 -4.80 -18.17
C LYS A 170 28.82 -3.47 -18.75
N GLN A 171 28.56 -2.34 -18.10
CA GLN A 171 29.00 -1.03 -18.59
C GLN A 171 30.53 -0.89 -18.61
N HIS A 172 31.24 -1.51 -17.67
CA HIS A 172 32.70 -1.48 -17.60
C HIS A 172 33.40 -2.54 -18.46
N ASN A 173 32.71 -3.62 -18.82
CA ASN A 173 33.30 -4.78 -19.50
C ASN A 173 32.73 -5.06 -20.90
N THR A 174 31.84 -4.21 -21.43
CA THR A 174 31.43 -4.28 -22.85
C THR A 174 32.45 -3.52 -23.69
N PRO A 175 33.14 -4.17 -24.65
CA PRO A 175 34.06 -3.46 -25.54
C PRO A 175 33.27 -2.39 -26.32
N MET A 176 33.75 -1.14 -26.28
CA MET A 176 33.31 -0.13 -27.24
C MET A 176 33.62 -0.68 -28.64
N HIS A 177 32.58 -1.06 -29.38
CA HIS A 177 32.75 -1.42 -30.79
C HIS A 177 33.37 -0.21 -31.52
N ALA A 178 34.54 -0.46 -32.12
CA ALA A 178 35.23 0.40 -33.08
C ALA A 178 34.46 0.51 -34.40
#